data_AF-A0A562PJT6-F1
#
_entry.id   AF-A0A562PJT6-F1
#
_cell.length_a   1.000
_cell.length_b   1.000
_cell.length_c   1.000
_cell.angle_alpha   90.00
_cell.angle_beta   90.00
_cell.angle_gamma   90.00
#
_symmetry.space_group_name_H-M   'P 1'
#
loop_
_entity.id
_entity.type
_entity.pdbx_description
1 polymer ?
#
loop_
_entity_poly.entity_id
_entity_poly.type
_entity_poly.pdbx_seq_one_letter_code
_entity_poly.pdbx_strand_id
1 'polypeptide(L)'
;MSTDNKRDAVPMPSSADHPAAKMPRSPSTQSKDAVALLTSDHDKVKQLFREYERLARLGDISLKADLAQQICMELEIHTMIEEEIFYPAVKSETGDQKMVQEAIQEHAEAKELIARIQGLPGDDPDLDGTIALLRKAIEHHVEEEEKEMFPKARQSDANLTALCEQLADRKEQLEHDMGARPLRSGTREAVGERSAIGKADS
;
A
#
# COMPACT_ATOMS: atom_id res chain seq x y z
N MET A 1 -21.62 -7.09 -83.52
CA MET A 1 -20.91 -6.83 -82.25
C MET A 1 -21.94 -6.27 -81.28
N SER A 2 -22.15 -7.01 -80.17
CA SER A 2 -22.70 -6.64 -78.84
C SER A 2 -24.03 -5.87 -78.76
N THR A 3 -25.16 -6.51 -78.38
CA THR A 3 -25.67 -6.76 -76.98
C THR A 3 -25.78 -5.46 -76.17
N ASP A 4 -26.79 -5.14 -75.37
CA ASP A 4 -28.00 -5.76 -74.84
C ASP A 4 -28.75 -4.56 -74.19
N ASN A 5 -30.05 -4.33 -74.45
CA ASN A 5 -31.16 -4.74 -73.58
C ASN A 5 -31.27 -3.99 -72.21
N LYS A 6 -32.09 -2.93 -72.22
CA LYS A 6 -33.34 -2.79 -71.43
C LYS A 6 -33.31 -3.11 -69.92
N ARG A 7 -33.68 -2.12 -69.09
CA ARG A 7 -34.95 -2.07 -68.32
C ARG A 7 -35.00 -0.92 -67.29
N ASP A 8 -36.20 -0.35 -67.20
CA ASP A 8 -36.70 0.66 -66.27
C ASP A 8 -36.72 0.23 -64.79
N ALA A 9 -36.58 1.19 -63.85
CA ALA A 9 -37.47 1.38 -62.67
C ALA A 9 -37.05 2.55 -61.72
N VAL A 10 -38.00 3.49 -61.58
CA VAL A 10 -38.49 4.40 -60.50
C VAL A 10 -37.90 4.33 -59.03
N PRO A 11 -38.02 5.40 -58.17
CA PRO A 11 -37.08 5.73 -57.08
C PRO A 11 -37.60 5.68 -55.60
N MET A 12 -36.65 5.86 -54.66
CA MET A 12 -36.69 6.26 -53.21
C MET A 12 -37.34 5.29 -52.17
N PRO A 13 -36.79 5.15 -50.93
CA PRO A 13 -37.06 6.12 -49.84
C PRO A 13 -35.93 6.42 -48.83
N SER A 14 -36.14 7.52 -48.10
CA SER A 14 -35.46 8.10 -46.93
C SER A 14 -35.25 7.14 -45.74
N SER A 15 -34.20 7.37 -44.93
CA SER A 15 -34.23 7.18 -43.47
C SER A 15 -33.09 7.92 -42.77
N ALA A 16 -33.45 8.71 -41.76
CA ALA A 16 -32.56 9.21 -40.72
C ALA A 16 -32.31 8.11 -39.68
N ASP A 17 -31.06 7.90 -39.28
CA ASP A 17 -30.65 7.44 -37.94
C ASP A 17 -29.12 7.31 -37.90
N HIS A 18 -28.43 8.08 -37.05
CA HIS A 18 -27.11 7.69 -36.54
C HIS A 18 -26.91 8.26 -35.13
N PRO A 19 -26.59 7.40 -34.13
CA PRO A 19 -26.54 7.76 -32.71
C PRO A 19 -25.25 8.50 -32.32
N ALA A 20 -25.31 9.22 -31.20
CA ALA A 20 -24.19 9.89 -30.56
C ALA A 20 -23.03 8.90 -30.29
N ALA A 21 -21.92 9.07 -31.01
CA ALA A 21 -20.69 8.34 -30.77
C ALA A 21 -20.10 8.75 -29.41
N LYS A 22 -20.04 7.79 -28.48
CA LYS A 22 -19.23 7.87 -27.27
C LYS A 22 -17.78 8.15 -27.67
N MET A 23 -17.22 9.25 -27.16
CA MET A 23 -15.80 9.55 -27.32
C MET A 23 -14.95 8.42 -26.71
N PRO A 24 -13.88 7.98 -27.39
CA PRO A 24 -12.93 7.05 -26.80
C PRO A 24 -12.14 7.78 -25.70
N ARG A 25 -12.18 7.26 -24.47
CA ARG A 25 -11.25 7.67 -23.42
C ARG A 25 -9.83 7.34 -23.91
N SER A 26 -8.99 8.36 -23.99
CA SER A 26 -7.58 8.23 -24.37
C SER A 26 -6.85 7.23 -23.46
N PRO A 27 -5.86 6.48 -23.98
CA PRO A 27 -5.08 5.57 -23.16
C PRO A 27 -4.29 6.40 -22.14
N SER A 28 -4.49 6.11 -20.86
CA SER A 28 -3.74 6.72 -19.77
C SER A 28 -2.25 6.42 -19.97
N THR A 29 -1.47 7.42 -20.38
CA THR A 29 -0.08 7.54 -19.93
C THR A 29 -0.07 7.22 -18.44
N GLN A 30 0.86 6.37 -17.97
CA GLN A 30 1.04 6.17 -16.53
C GLN A 30 1.21 7.55 -15.89
N SER A 31 0.11 8.09 -15.38
CA SER A 31 0.05 9.39 -14.79
C SER A 31 0.74 9.26 -13.45
N LYS A 32 1.69 10.15 -13.18
CA LYS A 32 2.20 10.40 -11.84
C LYS A 32 1.04 10.94 -11.01
N ASP A 33 0.20 10.05 -10.52
CA ASP A 33 -0.98 10.36 -9.72
C ASP A 33 -0.96 9.56 -8.42
N ALA A 34 -1.74 10.03 -7.44
CA ALA A 34 -1.74 9.50 -6.08
C ALA A 34 -1.94 7.98 -6.04
N VAL A 35 -2.86 7.47 -6.86
CA VAL A 35 -3.13 6.03 -6.94
C VAL A 35 -1.91 5.27 -7.46
N ALA A 36 -1.21 5.78 -8.46
CA ALA A 36 0.02 5.15 -8.95
C ALA A 36 1.14 5.12 -7.88
N LEU A 37 1.24 6.16 -7.04
CA LEU A 37 2.17 6.20 -5.91
C LEU A 37 1.80 5.15 -4.86
N LEU A 38 0.55 5.09 -4.42
CA LEU A 38 0.09 4.14 -3.41
C LEU A 38 0.19 2.68 -3.89
N THR A 39 -0.18 2.40 -5.15
CA THR A 39 0.04 1.07 -5.76
C THR A 39 1.53 0.70 -5.79
N SER A 40 2.44 1.66 -6.03
CA SER A 40 3.87 1.39 -5.97
C SER A 40 4.34 1.03 -4.56
N ASP A 41 3.73 1.61 -3.53
CA ASP A 41 4.00 1.28 -2.13
C ASP A 41 3.49 -0.13 -1.80
N HIS A 42 2.28 -0.49 -2.25
CA HIS A 42 1.74 -1.85 -2.14
C HIS A 42 2.69 -2.88 -2.75
N ASP A 43 3.16 -2.63 -3.97
CA ASP A 43 4.08 -3.52 -4.69
C ASP A 43 5.42 -3.67 -3.97
N LYS A 44 5.93 -2.58 -3.37
CA LYS A 44 7.15 -2.58 -2.57
C LYS A 44 6.98 -3.44 -1.31
N VAL A 45 5.93 -3.21 -0.52
CA VAL A 45 5.68 -3.99 0.70
C VAL A 45 5.45 -5.47 0.38
N LYS A 46 4.72 -5.77 -0.69
CA LYS A 46 4.52 -7.15 -1.18
C LYS A 46 5.84 -7.82 -1.55
N GLN A 47 6.81 -7.09 -2.11
CA GLN A 47 8.16 -7.61 -2.37
C GLN A 47 8.92 -7.87 -1.08
N LEU A 48 8.86 -6.95 -0.10
CA LEU A 48 9.51 -7.12 1.20
C LEU A 48 8.98 -8.36 1.94
N PHE A 49 7.68 -8.61 1.94
CA PHE A 49 7.12 -9.83 2.53
C PHE A 49 7.64 -11.11 1.85
N ARG A 50 7.73 -11.13 0.52
CA ARG A 50 8.29 -12.30 -0.21
C ARG A 50 9.75 -12.54 0.15
N GLU A 51 10.51 -11.47 0.31
CA GLU A 51 11.92 -11.55 0.68
C GLU A 51 12.09 -12.00 2.14
N TYR A 52 11.22 -11.55 3.05
CA TYR A 52 11.18 -12.01 4.43
C TYR A 52 10.97 -13.51 4.51
N GLU A 53 9.99 -14.05 3.79
CA GLU A 53 9.73 -15.49 3.75
C GLU A 53 10.91 -16.28 3.19
N ARG A 54 11.62 -15.71 2.21
CA ARG A 54 12.83 -16.32 1.65
C ARG A 54 13.92 -16.42 2.72
N LEU A 55 14.18 -15.34 3.46
CA LEU A 55 15.19 -15.30 4.52
C LEU A 55 14.82 -16.19 5.71
N ALA A 56 13.55 -16.22 6.10
CA ALA A 56 13.04 -17.09 7.17
C ALA A 56 13.30 -18.57 6.84
N ARG A 57 13.08 -19.00 5.59
CA ARG A 57 13.40 -20.37 5.14
C ARG A 57 14.89 -20.70 5.15
N LEU A 58 15.75 -19.70 4.96
CA LEU A 58 17.21 -19.87 4.99
C LEU A 58 17.79 -19.82 6.41
N GLY A 59 17.00 -19.37 7.40
CA GLY A 59 17.43 -19.26 8.80
C GLY A 59 18.33 -18.05 9.08
N ASP A 60 18.30 -17.01 8.24
CA ASP A 60 19.08 -15.79 8.47
C ASP A 60 18.34 -14.85 9.43
N ILE A 61 18.58 -15.04 10.73
CA ILE A 61 17.91 -14.32 11.82
C ILE A 61 18.17 -12.82 11.75
N SER A 62 19.40 -12.40 11.45
CA SER A 62 19.75 -10.97 11.44
C SER A 62 19.06 -10.27 10.28
N LEU A 63 19.20 -10.79 9.06
CA LEU A 63 18.63 -10.14 7.88
C LEU A 63 17.09 -10.17 7.90
N LYS A 64 16.47 -11.25 8.39
CA LYS A 64 15.00 -11.28 8.51
C LYS A 64 14.51 -10.25 9.52
N ALA A 65 15.21 -10.07 10.63
CA ALA A 65 14.83 -9.10 11.66
C ALA A 65 14.91 -7.66 11.13
N ASP A 66 15.99 -7.32 10.42
CA ASP A 66 16.14 -6.02 9.77
C ASP A 66 15.00 -5.79 8.75
N LEU A 67 14.66 -6.82 7.97
CA LEU A 67 13.58 -6.74 7.00
C LEU A 67 12.19 -6.62 7.65
N ALA A 68 11.95 -7.25 8.80
CA ALA A 68 10.71 -7.04 9.57
C ALA A 68 10.58 -5.58 10.03
N GLN A 69 11.67 -4.96 10.50
CA GLN A 69 11.66 -3.55 10.87
C GLN A 69 11.42 -2.65 9.66
N GLN A 70 12.03 -2.98 8.50
CA GLN A 70 11.78 -2.26 7.26
C GLN A 70 10.31 -2.36 6.83
N ILE A 71 9.71 -3.55 6.85
CA ILE A 71 8.27 -3.74 6.54
C ILE A 71 7.40 -2.87 7.45
N CYS A 72 7.70 -2.85 8.76
CA CYS A 72 6.97 -2.02 9.72
C CYS A 72 7.05 -0.53 9.37
N MET A 73 8.26 -0.03 9.11
CA MET A 73 8.48 1.38 8.76
C MET A 73 7.72 1.79 7.49
N GLU A 74 7.81 0.97 6.43
CA GLU A 74 7.13 1.26 5.15
C GLU A 74 5.61 1.31 5.32
N LEU A 75 5.04 0.38 6.09
CA LEU A 75 3.61 0.35 6.38
C LEU A 75 3.16 1.50 7.29
N GLU A 76 3.95 1.89 8.28
CA GLU A 76 3.64 3.07 9.10
C GLU A 76 3.57 4.34 8.25
N ILE A 77 4.53 4.53 7.35
CA ILE A 77 4.57 5.68 6.44
C ILE A 77 3.37 5.65 5.50
N HIS A 78 3.13 4.51 4.86
CA HIS A 78 2.05 4.31 3.91
C HIS A 78 0.67 4.59 4.52
N THR A 79 0.37 3.96 5.66
CA THR A 79 -0.90 4.16 6.36
C THR A 79 -1.09 5.60 6.85
N MET A 80 -0.01 6.30 7.22
CA MET A 80 -0.08 7.72 7.60
C MET A 80 -0.40 8.63 6.42
N ILE A 81 0.26 8.48 5.28
CA ILE A 81 -0.01 9.35 4.12
C ILE A 81 -1.44 9.13 3.58
N GLU A 82 -1.98 7.93 3.71
CA GLU A 82 -3.36 7.63 3.34
C GLU A 82 -4.35 8.28 4.28
N GLU A 83 -4.19 8.09 5.58
CA GLU A 83 -5.08 8.65 6.60
C GLU A 83 -5.04 10.17 6.67
N GLU A 84 -3.87 10.78 6.51
CA GLU A 84 -3.69 12.24 6.60
C GLU A 84 -4.14 12.97 5.33
N ILE A 85 -4.00 12.36 4.15
CA ILE A 85 -4.12 13.07 2.86
C ILE A 85 -5.12 12.37 1.93
N PHE A 86 -4.92 11.08 1.63
CA PHE A 86 -5.71 10.40 0.60
C PHE A 86 -7.17 10.18 1.02
N TYR A 87 -7.41 9.58 2.19
CA TYR A 87 -8.75 9.26 2.68
C TYR A 87 -9.63 10.48 2.89
N PRO A 88 -9.17 11.61 3.47
CA PRO A 88 -9.97 12.83 3.53
C PRO A 88 -10.41 13.32 2.15
N ALA A 89 -9.52 13.27 1.15
CA ALA A 89 -9.83 13.69 -0.21
C ALA A 89 -10.84 12.73 -0.86
N VAL A 90 -10.60 11.42 -0.80
CA VAL A 90 -11.53 10.41 -1.35
C VAL A 90 -12.90 10.52 -0.69
N LYS A 91 -12.96 10.67 0.64
CA LYS A 91 -14.22 10.84 1.38
C LYS A 91 -14.98 12.08 0.93
N SER A 92 -14.28 13.20 0.71
CA SER A 92 -14.87 14.46 0.24
C SER A 92 -15.47 14.31 -1.16
N GLU A 93 -14.74 13.69 -2.08
CA GLU A 93 -15.10 13.65 -3.50
C GLU A 93 -16.07 12.52 -3.85
N THR A 94 -16.04 11.40 -3.12
CA THR A 94 -16.90 10.24 -3.38
C THR A 94 -18.12 10.17 -2.45
N GLY A 95 -18.06 10.83 -1.28
CA GLY A 95 -19.07 10.70 -0.23
C GLY A 95 -19.11 9.32 0.46
N ASP A 96 -18.23 8.39 0.10
CA ASP A 96 -18.24 7.02 0.59
C ASP A 96 -17.56 6.90 1.96
N GLN A 97 -18.26 7.37 2.99
CA GLN A 97 -17.74 7.35 4.36
C GLN A 97 -17.51 5.94 4.90
N LYS A 98 -18.31 4.97 4.44
CA LYS A 98 -18.27 3.60 4.95
C LYS A 98 -16.97 2.93 4.51
N MET A 99 -16.64 2.99 3.22
CA MET A 99 -15.42 2.41 2.67
C MET A 99 -14.16 2.99 3.35
N VAL A 100 -14.12 4.30 3.56
CA VAL A 100 -12.99 4.95 4.26
C VAL A 100 -12.92 4.52 5.73
N GLN A 101 -14.06 4.35 6.41
CA GLN A 101 -14.07 3.90 7.81
C GLN A 101 -13.63 2.44 7.97
N GLU A 102 -13.96 1.59 7.00
CA GLU A 102 -13.50 0.20 6.93
C GLU A 102 -11.98 0.16 6.75
N ALA A 103 -11.42 0.92 5.80
CA ALA A 103 -9.97 1.02 5.59
C ALA A 103 -9.21 1.50 6.85
N ILE A 104 -9.72 2.52 7.55
CA ILE A 104 -9.13 3.00 8.82
C ILE A 104 -9.14 1.91 9.91
N GLN A 105 -10.19 1.09 9.95
CA GLN A 105 -10.27 -0.02 10.92
C GLN A 105 -9.22 -1.10 10.60
N GLU A 106 -9.04 -1.44 9.33
CA GLU A 106 -8.00 -2.37 8.88
C GLU A 106 -6.58 -1.84 9.18
N HIS A 107 -6.36 -0.52 8.99
CA HIS A 107 -5.12 0.13 9.40
C HIS A 107 -4.86 0.03 10.89
N ALA A 108 -5.89 0.17 11.73
CA ALA A 108 -5.73 0.02 13.18
C ALA A 108 -5.25 -1.40 13.53
N GLU A 109 -5.83 -2.43 12.91
CA GLU A 109 -5.41 -3.82 13.10
C GLU A 109 -3.96 -4.06 12.61
N ALA A 110 -3.60 -3.50 11.45
CA ALA A 110 -2.23 -3.57 10.94
C ALA A 110 -1.22 -2.88 11.88
N LYS A 111 -1.57 -1.70 12.42
CA LYS A 111 -0.74 -0.95 13.38
C LYS A 111 -0.53 -1.69 14.70
N GLU A 112 -1.52 -2.42 15.18
CA GLU A 112 -1.37 -3.30 16.36
C GLU A 112 -0.35 -4.42 16.09
N LEU A 113 -0.40 -5.04 14.92
CA LEU A 113 0.55 -6.07 14.51
C LEU A 113 1.96 -5.51 14.34
N ILE A 114 2.09 -4.32 13.74
CA ILE A 114 3.37 -3.60 13.61
C ILE A 114 3.98 -3.33 14.98
N ALA A 115 3.20 -2.78 15.92
CA ALA A 115 3.67 -2.50 17.27
C ALA A 115 4.14 -3.77 17.99
N ARG A 116 3.46 -4.91 17.77
CA ARG A 116 3.91 -6.21 18.28
C ARG A 116 5.25 -6.61 17.66
N ILE A 117 5.39 -6.57 16.32
CA ILE A 117 6.62 -6.94 15.62
C ILE A 117 7.81 -6.10 16.06
N GLN A 118 7.63 -4.78 16.20
CA GLN A 118 8.69 -3.88 16.69
C GLN A 118 9.13 -4.17 18.13
N GLY A 119 8.27 -4.81 18.93
CA GLY A 119 8.58 -5.23 20.29
C GLY A 119 9.25 -6.61 20.39
N LEU A 120 9.28 -7.40 19.31
CA LEU A 120 9.84 -8.76 19.31
C LEU A 120 11.34 -8.76 18.95
N PRO A 121 12.16 -9.56 19.65
CA PRO A 121 13.51 -9.90 19.19
C PRO A 121 13.51 -10.59 17.82
N GLY A 122 14.60 -10.45 17.07
CA GLY A 122 14.75 -11.08 15.75
C GLY A 122 14.71 -12.62 15.75
N ASP A 123 15.07 -13.24 16.87
CA ASP A 123 15.05 -14.68 17.11
C ASP A 123 13.79 -15.16 17.87
N ASP A 124 12.82 -14.27 18.10
CA ASP A 124 11.61 -14.60 18.82
C ASP A 124 10.76 -15.62 18.04
N PRO A 125 10.26 -16.70 18.69
CA PRO A 125 9.44 -17.70 18.02
C PRO A 125 8.11 -17.16 17.47
N ASP A 126 7.59 -16.05 17.99
CA ASP A 126 6.35 -15.43 17.54
C ASP A 126 6.52 -14.51 16.32
N LEU A 127 7.76 -14.14 15.97
CA LEU A 127 8.03 -13.13 14.94
C LEU A 127 7.47 -13.55 13.57
N ASP A 128 7.80 -14.77 13.13
CA ASP A 128 7.39 -15.27 11.81
C ASP A 128 5.87 -15.41 11.71
N GLY A 129 5.22 -15.86 12.80
CA GLY A 129 3.76 -15.94 12.88
C GLY A 129 3.10 -14.57 12.83
N THR A 130 3.66 -13.58 13.53
CA THR A 130 3.12 -12.22 13.56
C THR A 130 3.28 -11.52 12.20
N ILE A 131 4.42 -11.70 11.53
CA ILE A 131 4.64 -11.20 10.15
C ILE A 131 3.64 -11.83 9.17
N ALA A 132 3.35 -13.13 9.29
CA ALA A 132 2.36 -13.79 8.44
C ALA A 132 0.94 -13.23 8.64
N LEU A 133 0.56 -12.90 9.88
CA LEU A 133 -0.71 -12.23 10.18
C LEU A 133 -0.77 -10.83 9.57
N LEU A 134 0.30 -10.04 9.74
CA LEU A 134 0.40 -8.69 9.15
C LEU A 134 0.30 -8.76 7.62
N ARG A 135 1.02 -9.69 6.98
CA ARG A 135 0.95 -9.89 5.54
C ARG A 135 -0.49 -10.13 5.09
N LYS A 136 -1.23 -11.02 5.76
CA LYS A 136 -2.62 -11.34 5.40
C LYS A 136 -3.54 -10.13 5.54
N ALA A 137 -3.38 -9.35 6.62
CA ALA A 137 -4.16 -8.13 6.83
C ALA A 137 -3.90 -7.11 5.71
N ILE A 138 -2.64 -6.88 5.35
CA ILE A 138 -2.26 -5.96 4.26
C ILE A 138 -2.73 -6.47 2.90
N GLU A 139 -2.63 -7.77 2.62
CA GLU A 139 -3.13 -8.32 1.35
C GLU A 139 -4.64 -8.11 1.16
N HIS A 140 -5.42 -8.23 2.24
CA HIS A 140 -6.86 -7.96 2.19
C HIS A 140 -7.13 -6.47 1.96
N HIS A 141 -6.47 -5.61 2.75
CA HIS A 141 -6.59 -4.17 2.65
C HIS A 141 -6.30 -3.65 1.23
N VAL A 142 -5.14 -4.02 0.68
CA VAL A 142 -4.71 -3.66 -0.68
C VAL A 142 -5.72 -4.13 -1.74
N GLU A 143 -6.30 -5.33 -1.56
CA GLU A 143 -7.29 -5.86 -2.49
C GLU A 143 -8.55 -5.00 -2.54
N GLU A 144 -9.07 -4.58 -1.40
CA GLU A 144 -10.26 -3.72 -1.32
C GLU A 144 -9.97 -2.32 -1.87
N GLU A 145 -8.83 -1.72 -1.54
CA GLU A 145 -8.47 -0.41 -2.07
C GLU A 145 -8.30 -0.40 -3.59
N GLU A 146 -7.51 -1.32 -4.14
CA GLU A 146 -7.21 -1.35 -5.57
C GLU A 146 -8.42 -1.72 -6.42
N LYS A 147 -9.36 -2.51 -5.88
CA LYS A 147 -10.58 -2.93 -6.59
C LYS A 147 -11.74 -1.98 -6.43
N GLU A 148 -11.84 -1.29 -5.30
CA GLU A 148 -13.00 -0.44 -5.00
C GLU A 148 -12.64 1.03 -4.85
N MET A 149 -11.74 1.36 -3.92
CA MET A 149 -11.44 2.75 -3.56
C MET A 149 -10.74 3.50 -4.70
N PHE A 150 -9.68 2.94 -5.26
CA PHE A 150 -8.87 3.58 -6.30
C PHE A 150 -9.66 3.82 -7.59
N PRO A 151 -10.48 2.88 -8.11
CA PRO A 151 -11.36 3.14 -9.24
C PRO A 151 -12.38 4.26 -8.97
N LYS A 152 -12.94 4.35 -7.76
CA LYS A 152 -13.85 5.43 -7.37
C LYS A 152 -13.11 6.78 -7.32
N ALA A 153 -11.92 6.82 -6.71
CA ALA A 153 -11.09 8.02 -6.66
C ALA A 153 -10.75 8.54 -8.08
N ARG A 154 -10.38 7.64 -9.01
CA ARG A 154 -10.12 7.97 -10.42
C ARG A 154 -11.34 8.45 -11.20
N GLN A 155 -12.55 8.11 -10.74
CA GLN A 155 -13.81 8.51 -11.37
C GLN A 155 -14.40 9.79 -10.74
N SER A 156 -13.87 10.22 -9.60
CA SER A 156 -14.28 11.43 -8.90
C SER A 156 -13.60 12.69 -9.49
N ASP A 157 -13.96 13.86 -8.96
CA ASP A 157 -13.34 15.14 -9.31
C ASP A 157 -12.04 15.43 -8.51
N ALA A 158 -11.54 14.44 -7.74
CA ALA A 158 -10.29 14.55 -7.00
C ALA A 158 -9.11 14.89 -7.92
N ASN A 159 -8.32 15.90 -7.53
CA ASN A 159 -7.08 16.22 -8.22
C ASN A 159 -5.97 15.24 -7.81
N LEU A 160 -5.96 14.06 -8.43
CA LEU A 160 -5.02 12.98 -8.08
C LEU A 160 -3.55 13.33 -8.35
N THR A 161 -3.25 14.28 -9.25
CA THR A 161 -1.89 14.77 -9.46
C THR A 161 -1.42 15.64 -8.31
N ALA A 162 -2.25 16.60 -7.85
CA ALA A 162 -1.91 17.41 -6.69
C ALA A 162 -1.82 16.56 -5.40
N LEU A 163 -2.68 15.56 -5.25
CA LEU A 163 -2.57 14.60 -4.14
C LEU A 163 -1.27 13.80 -4.23
N CYS A 164 -0.82 13.41 -5.42
CA CYS A 164 0.46 12.71 -5.60
C CYS A 164 1.64 13.53 -5.05
N GLU A 165 1.66 14.84 -5.32
CA GLU A 165 2.71 15.74 -4.83
C GLU A 165 2.67 15.83 -3.30
N GLN A 166 1.48 16.02 -2.71
CA GLN A 166 1.32 16.08 -1.25
C GLN A 166 1.73 14.77 -0.56
N LEU A 167 1.33 13.63 -1.13
CA LEU A 167 1.70 12.31 -0.61
C LEU A 167 3.21 12.09 -0.70
N ALA A 168 3.84 12.45 -1.83
CA ALA A 168 5.28 12.31 -2.01
C ALA A 168 6.07 13.18 -1.02
N ASP A 169 5.70 14.46 -0.88
CA ASP A 169 6.35 15.38 0.06
C ASP A 169 6.21 14.89 1.51
N ARG A 170 5.00 14.44 1.89
CA ARG A 170 4.75 13.93 3.25
C ARG A 170 5.49 12.63 3.51
N LYS A 171 5.53 11.74 2.51
CA LYS A 171 6.29 10.49 2.57
C LYS A 171 7.78 10.77 2.78
N GLU A 172 8.39 11.66 1.99
CA GLU A 172 9.80 12.04 2.13
C GLU A 172 10.09 12.60 3.53
N GLN A 173 9.18 13.44 4.06
CA GLN A 173 9.31 13.96 5.43
C GLN A 173 9.29 12.83 6.48
N LEU A 174 8.34 11.90 6.37
CA LEU A 174 8.22 10.76 7.30
C LEU A 174 9.44 9.83 7.21
N GLU A 175 9.93 9.54 6.01
CA GLU A 175 11.14 8.76 5.78
C GLU A 175 12.36 9.42 6.44
N HIS A 176 12.50 10.74 6.31
CA HIS A 176 13.55 11.51 6.99
C HIS A 176 13.41 11.44 8.52
N ASP A 177 12.21 11.68 9.05
CA ASP A 177 11.96 11.73 10.50
C ASP A 177 12.16 10.36 11.17
N MET A 178 11.74 9.27 10.50
CA MET A 178 11.94 7.90 10.98
C MET A 178 13.38 7.43 10.81
N GLY A 179 14.06 7.81 9.73
CA GLY A 179 15.47 7.52 9.52
C GLY A 179 16.40 8.30 10.47
N ALA A 180 15.99 9.51 10.89
CA ALA A 180 16.71 10.32 11.87
C ALA A 180 16.46 9.87 13.33
N ARG A 181 15.42 9.06 13.57
CA ARG A 181 15.14 8.50 14.90
C ARG A 181 16.17 7.41 15.18
N PRO A 182 17.01 7.54 16.24
CA PRO A 182 17.95 6.47 16.57
C PRO A 182 17.14 5.21 16.90
N LEU A 183 17.37 4.14 16.12
CA LEU A 183 16.87 2.80 16.43
C LEU A 183 17.25 2.52 17.88
N ARG A 184 16.24 2.32 18.74
CA ARG A 184 16.47 2.09 20.17
C ARG A 184 17.37 0.86 20.30
N SER A 185 18.64 1.09 20.62
CA SER A 185 19.57 0.05 21.04
C SER A 185 19.03 -0.54 22.32
N GLY A 186 18.37 -1.69 22.22
CA GLY A 186 17.97 -2.50 23.36
C GLY A 186 19.22 -2.93 24.11
N THR A 187 19.54 -2.21 25.18
CA THR A 187 20.55 -2.60 26.15
C THR A 187 20.11 -3.92 26.78
N ARG A 188 20.79 -5.01 26.42
CA ARG A 188 20.86 -6.21 27.27
C ARG A 188 21.48 -5.79 28.59
N GLU A 189 20.67 -5.58 29.61
CA GLU A 189 21.15 -5.53 30.99
C GLU A 189 21.79 -6.88 31.33
N ALA A 190 23.12 -6.89 31.45
CA ALA A 190 23.86 -8.01 31.97
C ALA A 190 23.62 -8.08 33.48
N VAL A 191 22.76 -9.02 33.91
CA VAL A 191 22.72 -9.48 35.30
C VAL A 191 24.07 -10.12 35.63
N GLY A 192 24.91 -9.34 36.31
CA GLY A 192 26.21 -9.76 36.82
C GLY A 192 26.22 -9.69 38.34
N GLU A 193 25.44 -10.51 39.03
CA GLU A 193 25.54 -10.65 40.49
C GLU A 193 26.63 -11.67 40.83
N ARG A 194 27.87 -11.19 40.95
CA ARG A 194 28.98 -11.96 41.54
C ARG A 194 28.93 -11.75 43.05
N SER A 195 28.40 -12.76 43.75
CA SER A 195 28.50 -12.84 45.21
C SER A 195 29.96 -13.08 45.62
N ALA A 196 30.56 -12.07 46.24
CA ALA A 196 31.86 -12.16 46.89
C ALA A 196 31.66 -12.57 48.35
N ILE A 197 32.03 -13.82 48.68
CA ILE A 197 32.33 -14.22 50.06
C ILE A 197 33.83 -14.47 50.15
N GLY A 198 34.49 -13.53 50.81
CA GLY A 198 35.91 -13.55 51.10
C GLY A 198 36.23 -12.47 52.12
N LYS A 199 36.08 -12.80 53.41
CA LYS A 199 36.84 -12.16 54.49
C LYS A 199 37.30 -13.24 55.46
N ALA A 200 38.61 -13.40 55.52
CA ALA A 200 39.35 -14.07 56.58
C ALA A 200 39.80 -13.04 57.64
N ASP A 201 40.12 -13.59 58.81
CA ASP A 201 40.94 -13.08 59.92
C ASP A 201 40.35 -12.04 60.89
N SER A 202 39.92 -12.54 62.06
CA SER A 202 40.74 -12.54 63.30
C SER A 202 40.20 -13.55 64.32
#